data_AF-A0A8X7WYA9-F1
#
_entry.id   AF-A0A8X7WYA9-F1
#
_cell.length_a   1.000
_cell.length_b   1.000
_cell.length_c   1.000
_cell.angle_alpha   90.00
_cell.angle_beta   90.00
_cell.angle_gamma   90.00
#
_symmetry.space_group_name_H-M   'P 1'
#
loop_
_entity.id
_entity.type
_entity.pdbx_description
1 polymer ?
#
loop_
_entity_poly.entity_id
_entity_poly.type
_entity_poly.pdbx_seq_one_letter_code
_entity_poly.pdbx_strand_id
1 'polypeptide(L)'
;MGAARVKRRFSAVVDTPLDEEEVMKLAQSAAEAGGGTSTPSSPPPRNGKAISQENGGLHSTSSSQSSSGGEQKRHRRRNRFVGKDGRCNVTFVNMSERSQRYLTDLFTTCVDIRWRWMFVVFSLSFLLSWLLFGFTFWLIASTHGDLAPPAIGAPEPCFLQVNSFMAAFLFSLETQTSIGYGFRSVTEACPLAVLAVVLQCIVGCIIDAFIIGAVMAKIAKPKKRNETLVFSENAVVALRDGKLCMMWRVGNLRKSHLVEAHVRAQLLKPRVTPEGEYLPLDHVDINVGFDNGTDRIFLVSPVTIVHEINEDSPLYEMSRRELEQESNFEIVVILEGMVEATAMTTQCRSSYLSHEILWGHRFEPVLFEKKNYYQVDYSYFHRTYEIPSTPSCSAKDLAEQKYILTARTSFCYENEVALMSHSDLDLPSVAQNAVMGKHHSEASTAEASPELDPRAIKSR
;
A
#
# COMPACT_ATOMS: atom_id res chain seq x y z
N MET A 1 -11.40 34.45 -28.22
CA MET A 1 -10.95 33.58 -27.11
C MET A 1 -11.68 32.26 -27.24
N GLY A 2 -11.08 31.30 -27.94
CA GLY A 2 -11.71 30.03 -28.31
C GLY A 2 -11.05 28.86 -27.59
N ALA A 3 -11.85 28.05 -26.91
CA ALA A 3 -11.41 26.84 -26.23
C ALA A 3 -11.18 25.71 -27.25
N ALA A 4 -9.93 25.25 -27.37
CA ALA A 4 -9.54 24.15 -28.23
C ALA A 4 -9.88 22.81 -27.56
N ARG A 5 -10.90 22.13 -28.10
CA ARG A 5 -11.32 20.78 -27.72
C ARG A 5 -10.63 19.78 -28.66
N VAL A 6 -9.53 19.17 -28.22
CA VAL A 6 -8.81 18.15 -29.00
C VAL A 6 -9.47 16.79 -28.78
N LYS A 7 -10.23 16.33 -29.79
CA LYS A 7 -10.59 14.92 -30.00
C LYS A 7 -9.35 14.15 -30.43
N ARG A 8 -8.99 13.05 -29.76
CA ARG A 8 -8.13 12.01 -30.34
C ARG A 8 -8.89 10.69 -30.40
N ARG A 9 -8.89 10.12 -31.61
CA ARG A 9 -9.57 8.89 -32.04
C ARG A 9 -8.85 7.67 -31.47
N PHE A 10 -9.61 6.73 -30.91
CA PHE A 10 -9.23 5.33 -30.77
C PHE A 10 -9.54 4.61 -32.08
N SER A 11 -8.57 3.90 -32.66
CA SER A 11 -8.77 2.65 -33.39
C SER A 11 -7.42 2.04 -33.78
N ALA A 12 -7.14 0.85 -33.26
CA ALA A 12 -6.36 -0.19 -33.93
C ALA A 12 -6.68 -1.52 -33.22
N VAL A 13 -7.70 -2.19 -33.76
CA VAL A 13 -8.05 -3.58 -33.49
C VAL A 13 -7.03 -4.46 -34.23
N VAL A 14 -6.43 -5.42 -33.52
CA VAL A 14 -5.81 -6.60 -34.13
C VAL A 14 -6.34 -7.80 -33.36
N ASP A 15 -7.38 -8.41 -33.90
CA ASP A 15 -7.88 -9.73 -33.49
C ASP A 15 -7.00 -10.80 -34.15
N THR A 16 -6.42 -11.68 -33.35
CA THR A 16 -5.99 -13.02 -33.79
C THR A 16 -6.59 -14.04 -32.82
N PRO A 17 -7.34 -15.04 -33.30
CA PRO A 17 -7.96 -16.04 -32.44
C PRO A 17 -6.89 -17.00 -31.90
N LEU A 18 -6.91 -17.26 -30.60
CA LEU A 18 -6.10 -18.28 -29.96
C LEU A 18 -6.82 -19.63 -30.08
N ASP A 19 -6.13 -20.61 -30.66
CA ASP A 19 -6.61 -21.96 -30.91
C ASP A 19 -6.94 -22.71 -29.60
N GLU A 20 -8.20 -23.12 -29.44
CA GLU A 20 -8.72 -23.83 -28.26
C GLU A 20 -8.08 -25.22 -28.04
N GLU A 21 -7.31 -25.71 -29.00
CA GLU A 21 -6.66 -27.03 -28.97
C GLU A 21 -5.37 -27.07 -28.11
N GLU A 22 -4.69 -25.93 -27.95
CA GLU A 22 -3.47 -25.84 -27.14
C GLU A 22 -3.76 -25.80 -25.63
N VAL A 23 -4.90 -25.20 -25.24
CA VAL A 23 -5.32 -25.07 -23.85
C VAL A 23 -5.78 -26.43 -23.28
N MET A 24 -6.40 -27.29 -24.09
CA MET A 24 -6.78 -28.64 -23.66
C MET A 24 -5.57 -29.57 -23.49
N LYS A 25 -4.52 -29.44 -24.32
CA LYS A 25 -3.30 -30.26 -24.18
C LYS A 25 -2.50 -29.94 -22.91
N LEU A 26 -2.51 -28.68 -22.46
CA LEU A 26 -1.87 -28.28 -21.21
C LEU A 26 -2.62 -28.76 -19.96
N ALA A 27 -3.94 -28.92 -20.03
CA ALA A 27 -4.75 -29.43 -18.92
C ALA A 27 -4.59 -30.95 -18.71
N GLN A 28 -4.36 -31.72 -19.78
CA GLN A 28 -4.18 -33.18 -19.71
C GLN A 28 -2.79 -33.62 -19.22
N SER A 29 -1.74 -32.84 -19.50
CA SER A 29 -0.39 -33.14 -19.02
C SER A 29 -0.21 -32.97 -17.49
N ALA A 30 -1.11 -32.24 -16.81
CA ALA A 30 -1.04 -32.01 -15.37
C ALA A 30 -1.74 -33.11 -14.54
N ALA A 31 -2.53 -33.98 -15.17
CA ALA A 31 -3.31 -35.02 -14.48
C ALA A 31 -2.57 -36.36 -14.32
N GLU A 32 -1.48 -36.61 -15.05
CA GLU A 32 -0.76 -37.89 -15.05
C GLU A 32 0.53 -37.92 -14.18
N ALA A 33 0.91 -36.81 -13.54
CA ALA A 33 2.09 -36.75 -12.68
C ALA A 33 1.71 -36.61 -11.19
N GLY A 34 1.15 -37.67 -10.58
CA GLY A 34 0.77 -37.61 -9.17
C GLY A 34 0.21 -38.89 -8.55
N GLY A 35 0.72 -40.07 -8.92
CA GLY A 35 0.37 -41.34 -8.27
C GLY A 35 1.63 -42.07 -7.78
N GLY A 36 1.80 -42.23 -6.47
CA GLY A 36 2.92 -42.98 -5.90
C GLY A 36 3.03 -42.90 -4.37
N THR A 37 2.43 -43.87 -3.70
CA THR A 37 2.39 -44.14 -2.25
C THR A 37 3.74 -44.63 -1.68
N SER A 38 4.13 -44.17 -0.48
CA SER A 38 4.79 -45.01 0.54
C SER A 38 4.76 -44.35 1.94
N THR A 39 4.41 -45.16 2.94
CA THR A 39 4.31 -44.87 4.39
C THR A 39 5.67 -44.78 5.09
N PRO A 40 5.76 -44.15 6.28
CA PRO A 40 6.05 -44.97 7.46
C PRO A 40 5.34 -44.57 8.78
N SER A 41 5.43 -45.54 9.69
CA SER A 41 4.87 -45.78 11.03
C SER A 41 5.05 -44.73 12.15
N SER A 42 4.04 -44.66 13.03
CA SER A 42 3.98 -43.95 14.32
C SER A 42 4.48 -44.80 15.52
N PRO A 43 4.88 -44.15 16.64
CA PRO A 43 4.56 -44.69 17.99
C PRO A 43 4.11 -43.56 18.99
N PRO A 44 3.77 -43.84 20.29
CA PRO A 44 2.43 -43.72 20.87
C PRO A 44 2.25 -42.53 21.86
N PRO A 45 1.04 -42.29 22.43
CA PRO A 45 0.78 -41.15 23.31
C PRO A 45 1.06 -41.47 24.80
N ARG A 46 1.53 -40.47 25.56
CA ARG A 46 1.69 -40.54 27.02
C ARG A 46 0.76 -39.53 27.70
N ASN A 47 -0.22 -40.05 28.42
CA ASN A 47 -1.11 -39.32 29.32
C ASN A 47 -0.41 -39.04 30.66
N GLY A 48 -0.75 -37.90 31.29
CA GLY A 48 -1.01 -37.89 32.74
C GLY A 48 -0.52 -36.71 33.59
N LYS A 49 -1.49 -35.84 33.95
CA LYS A 49 -1.72 -35.17 35.26
C LYS A 49 -0.73 -34.03 35.65
N ALA A 50 -1.10 -33.01 36.41
CA ALA A 50 -2.25 -32.78 37.29
C ALA A 50 -2.61 -31.28 37.39
N ILE A 51 -3.90 -31.03 37.58
CA ILE A 51 -4.48 -29.79 38.09
C ILE A 51 -4.35 -29.83 39.62
N SER A 52 -4.01 -28.72 40.26
CA SER A 52 -4.18 -28.55 41.72
C SER A 52 -4.72 -27.18 42.03
N GLN A 53 -5.88 -27.21 42.71
CA GLN A 53 -6.54 -26.12 43.42
C GLN A 53 -5.66 -25.63 44.57
N GLU A 54 -5.73 -24.34 44.88
CA GLU A 54 -5.20 -23.76 46.10
C GLU A 54 -6.36 -23.24 46.96
N ASN A 55 -6.50 -23.81 48.15
CA ASN A 55 -7.39 -23.37 49.23
C ASN A 55 -6.64 -22.37 50.12
N GLY A 56 -7.38 -21.41 50.67
CA GLY A 56 -6.86 -20.39 51.59
C GLY A 56 -6.43 -20.92 52.96
N GLY A 57 -5.56 -20.15 53.61
CA GLY A 57 -5.11 -20.33 54.98
C GLY A 57 -4.18 -19.19 55.41
N LEU A 58 -4.32 -18.75 56.66
CA LEU A 58 -4.04 -17.42 57.19
C LEU A 58 -2.74 -17.36 58.02
N HIS A 59 -2.16 -16.16 58.15
CA HIS A 59 -1.15 -15.67 59.12
C HIS A 59 0.30 -16.18 59.09
N SER A 60 1.25 -15.25 58.88
CA SER A 60 2.07 -14.71 59.98
C SER A 60 3.05 -13.62 59.50
N THR A 61 3.17 -12.58 60.32
CA THR A 61 4.07 -11.43 60.22
C THR A 61 5.50 -11.78 60.60
N SER A 62 6.47 -11.36 59.80
CA SER A 62 7.78 -10.91 60.33
C SER A 62 8.51 -10.05 59.30
N SER A 63 8.78 -8.82 59.71
CA SER A 63 9.66 -7.83 59.10
C SER A 63 11.10 -8.31 58.95
N SER A 64 11.75 -8.03 57.83
CA SER A 64 12.88 -7.06 57.73
C SER A 64 13.76 -7.30 56.50
N GLN A 65 14.40 -6.19 56.10
CA GLN A 65 15.57 -6.03 55.22
C GLN A 65 15.33 -5.74 53.73
N SER A 66 15.39 -4.42 53.50
CA SER A 66 15.87 -3.70 52.33
C SER A 66 16.80 -4.48 51.41
N SER A 67 16.39 -4.62 50.15
CA SER A 67 17.30 -4.73 49.02
C SER A 67 17.00 -3.57 48.06
N SER A 68 18.01 -2.72 47.91
CA SER A 68 18.10 -1.65 46.93
C SER A 68 18.05 -2.24 45.52
N GLY A 69 16.85 -2.38 44.96
CA GLY A 69 16.63 -2.66 43.55
C GLY A 69 16.71 -1.37 42.76
N GLY A 70 17.76 -1.22 41.95
CA GLY A 70 17.90 -0.10 41.02
C GLY A 70 16.64 0.04 40.16
N GLU A 71 16.09 1.24 40.11
CA GLU A 71 15.03 1.60 39.19
C GLU A 71 15.56 1.45 37.76
N GLN A 72 15.41 0.26 37.18
CA GLN A 72 15.31 0.14 35.73
C GLN A 72 14.11 0.98 35.32
N LYS A 73 14.36 2.18 34.81
CA LYS A 73 13.40 2.93 34.00
C LYS A 73 12.90 1.98 32.92
N ARG A 74 11.78 1.29 33.16
CA ARG A 74 10.99 0.67 32.10
C ARG A 74 10.62 1.82 31.19
N HIS A 75 11.39 2.02 30.10
CA HIS A 75 10.96 2.85 28.99
C HIS A 75 9.55 2.40 28.68
N ARG A 76 8.59 3.25 29.02
CA ARG A 76 7.18 2.98 28.83
C ARG A 76 7.00 3.00 27.32
N ARG A 77 7.11 1.83 26.67
CA ARG A 77 7.03 1.67 25.22
C ARG A 77 5.74 2.34 24.78
N ARG A 78 5.86 3.51 24.16
CA ARG A 78 4.71 4.26 23.67
C ARG A 78 4.04 3.43 22.58
N ASN A 79 2.71 3.43 22.59
CA ASN A 79 1.94 2.74 21.57
C ASN A 79 2.16 3.42 20.21
N ARG A 80 2.39 2.59 19.20
CA ARG A 80 2.53 2.95 17.78
C ARG A 80 1.19 3.42 17.21
N PHE A 81 1.21 4.47 16.37
CA PHE A 81 0.06 5.04 15.67
C PHE A 81 -0.33 4.22 14.43
N VAL A 82 0.64 3.76 13.63
CA VAL A 82 0.40 2.87 12.48
C VAL A 82 1.18 1.57 12.66
N GLY A 83 0.50 0.43 12.73
CA GLY A 83 1.11 -0.90 12.76
C GLY A 83 2.13 -1.13 11.62
N LYS A 84 3.09 -2.04 11.82
CA LYS A 84 4.01 -2.46 10.73
C LYS A 84 3.25 -3.01 9.51
N ASP A 85 2.06 -3.57 9.75
CA ASP A 85 1.10 -4.06 8.77
C ASP A 85 0.24 -2.96 8.12
N GLY A 86 0.47 -1.69 8.47
CA GLY A 86 -0.24 -0.53 7.92
C GLY A 86 -1.61 -0.25 8.54
N ARG A 87 -2.01 -0.97 9.60
CA ARG A 87 -3.26 -0.71 10.33
C ARG A 87 -3.10 0.46 11.29
N CYS A 88 -4.01 1.44 11.23
CA CYS A 88 -3.99 2.56 12.16
C CYS A 88 -4.54 2.12 13.53
N ASN A 89 -3.78 2.35 14.59
CA ASN A 89 -4.12 2.03 15.97
C ASN A 89 -4.82 3.23 16.64
N VAL A 90 -5.96 3.64 16.06
CA VAL A 90 -6.75 4.78 16.51
C VAL A 90 -8.19 4.35 16.69
N THR A 91 -8.76 4.67 17.85
CA THR A 91 -10.18 4.44 18.13
C THR A 91 -10.88 5.78 18.25
N PHE A 92 -11.89 5.98 17.40
CA PHE A 92 -12.74 7.17 17.45
C PHE A 92 -13.85 6.94 18.49
N VAL A 93 -13.91 7.80 19.50
CA VAL A 93 -14.93 7.78 20.58
C VAL A 93 -15.84 9.01 20.42
N ASN A 94 -17.09 8.92 20.86
CA ASN A 94 -18.07 10.02 20.82
C ASN A 94 -18.34 10.64 19.44
N MET A 95 -18.37 9.81 18.39
CA MET A 95 -18.95 10.23 17.10
C MET A 95 -20.49 10.17 17.21
N SER A 96 -21.11 11.28 17.56
CA SER A 96 -22.57 11.43 17.49
C SER A 96 -23.05 11.11 16.06
N GLU A 97 -24.17 10.38 15.94
CA GLU A 97 -24.81 9.97 14.67
C GLU A 97 -24.06 8.93 13.82
N ARG A 98 -23.09 8.19 14.37
CA ARG A 98 -22.36 7.14 13.64
C ARG A 98 -23.31 6.20 12.89
N SER A 99 -24.31 5.63 13.57
CA SER A 99 -25.24 4.69 12.91
C SER A 99 -26.02 5.31 11.75
N GLN A 100 -26.43 6.58 11.85
CA GLN A 100 -27.22 7.23 10.80
C GLN A 100 -26.37 7.52 9.55
N ARG A 101 -25.11 7.96 9.74
CA ARG A 101 -24.20 8.24 8.62
C ARG A 101 -23.79 6.98 7.85
N TYR A 102 -23.60 5.86 8.53
CA TYR A 102 -23.35 4.57 7.86
C TYR A 102 -24.59 4.05 7.13
N LEU A 103 -25.81 4.34 7.62
CA LEU A 103 -27.05 3.96 6.92
C LEU A 103 -27.34 4.85 5.70
N THR A 104 -26.97 6.13 5.72
CA THR A 104 -27.08 7.01 4.54
C THR A 104 -26.13 6.60 3.42
N ASP A 105 -25.00 5.95 3.75
CA ASP A 105 -24.05 5.41 2.78
C ASP A 105 -24.07 3.87 2.76
N LEU A 106 -25.25 3.33 2.42
CA LEU A 106 -25.53 1.91 2.46
C LEU A 106 -24.65 1.11 1.47
N PHE A 107 -24.36 1.67 0.29
CA PHE A 107 -23.59 1.00 -0.74
C PHE A 107 -22.12 0.80 -0.32
N THR A 108 -21.44 1.86 0.13
CA THR A 108 -20.05 1.71 0.57
C THR A 108 -19.96 0.81 1.80
N THR A 109 -20.90 0.94 2.74
CA THR A 109 -21.00 0.11 3.93
C THR A 109 -21.15 -1.36 3.56
N CYS A 110 -22.03 -1.71 2.62
CA CYS A 110 -22.19 -3.08 2.11
C CYS A 110 -20.88 -3.62 1.51
N VAL A 111 -20.21 -2.80 0.70
CA VAL A 111 -18.95 -3.18 0.03
C VAL A 111 -17.78 -3.27 1.01
N ASP A 112 -17.80 -2.61 2.17
CA ASP A 112 -16.73 -2.66 3.19
C ASP A 112 -16.91 -3.74 4.26
N ILE A 113 -18.14 -4.21 4.49
CA ILE A 113 -18.44 -5.29 5.43
C ILE A 113 -17.68 -6.59 5.08
N ARG A 114 -17.41 -7.48 6.04
CA ARG A 114 -16.72 -8.77 5.73
C ARG A 114 -17.60 -9.66 4.83
N TRP A 115 -16.99 -10.48 3.97
CA TRP A 115 -17.69 -11.41 3.07
C TRP A 115 -18.80 -12.22 3.75
N ARG A 116 -18.53 -12.78 4.94
CA ARG A 116 -19.52 -13.58 5.71
C ARG A 116 -20.82 -12.80 5.96
N TRP A 117 -20.69 -11.55 6.39
CA TRP A 117 -21.84 -10.70 6.70
C TRP A 117 -22.51 -10.19 5.43
N MET A 118 -21.76 -9.95 4.36
CA MET A 118 -22.34 -9.60 3.06
C MET A 118 -23.23 -10.72 2.52
N PHE A 119 -22.77 -11.98 2.58
CA PHE A 119 -23.59 -13.13 2.21
C PHE A 119 -24.84 -13.25 3.08
N VAL A 120 -24.73 -13.05 4.40
CA VAL A 120 -25.89 -13.05 5.30
C VAL A 120 -26.91 -11.97 4.92
N VAL A 121 -26.45 -10.74 4.63
CA VAL A 121 -27.34 -9.64 4.22
C VAL A 121 -28.05 -9.95 2.90
N PHE A 122 -27.35 -10.49 1.90
CA PHE A 122 -27.97 -10.86 0.62
C PHE A 122 -28.93 -12.03 0.75
N SER A 123 -28.56 -13.08 1.49
CA SER A 123 -29.47 -14.20 1.78
C SER A 123 -30.73 -13.74 2.51
N LEU A 124 -30.58 -12.83 3.49
CA LEU A 124 -31.70 -12.25 4.21
C LEU A 124 -32.59 -11.40 3.28
N SER A 125 -32.00 -10.62 2.38
CA SER A 125 -32.74 -9.84 1.39
C SER A 125 -33.62 -10.72 0.49
N PHE A 126 -33.08 -11.82 -0.04
CA PHE A 126 -33.85 -12.78 -0.84
C PHE A 126 -34.96 -13.42 -0.02
N LEU A 127 -34.64 -13.93 1.18
CA LEU A 127 -35.62 -14.58 2.04
C LEU A 127 -36.77 -13.64 2.41
N LEU A 128 -36.47 -12.38 2.76
CA LEU A 128 -37.48 -11.38 3.07
C LEU A 128 -38.35 -11.05 1.85
N SER A 129 -37.77 -10.93 0.65
CA SER A 129 -38.56 -10.74 -0.57
C SER A 129 -39.49 -11.92 -0.87
N TRP A 130 -39.00 -13.16 -0.74
CA TRP A 130 -39.82 -14.35 -0.97
C TRP A 130 -40.93 -14.50 0.07
N LEU A 131 -40.68 -14.14 1.33
CA LEU A 131 -41.71 -14.13 2.37
C LEU A 131 -42.75 -13.03 2.14
N LEU A 132 -42.33 -11.83 1.71
CA LEU A 132 -43.24 -10.72 1.43
C LEU A 132 -44.19 -11.04 0.27
N PHE A 133 -43.66 -11.51 -0.86
CA PHE A 133 -44.48 -11.88 -2.02
C PHE A 133 -45.26 -13.18 -1.78
N GLY A 134 -44.68 -14.16 -1.07
CA GLY A 134 -45.40 -15.36 -0.64
C GLY A 134 -46.59 -15.05 0.26
N PHE A 135 -46.44 -14.11 1.20
CA PHE A 135 -47.55 -13.61 2.00
C PHE A 135 -48.59 -12.85 1.16
N THR A 136 -48.13 -12.04 0.19
CA THR A 136 -49.03 -11.32 -0.73
C THR A 136 -49.87 -12.29 -1.57
N PHE A 137 -49.26 -13.33 -2.15
CA PHE A 137 -49.99 -14.35 -2.91
C PHE A 137 -50.94 -15.16 -2.03
N TRP A 138 -50.51 -15.52 -0.82
CA TRP A 138 -51.38 -16.20 0.15
C TRP A 138 -52.59 -15.33 0.52
N LEU A 139 -52.40 -14.02 0.69
CA LEU A 139 -53.47 -13.08 0.99
C LEU A 139 -54.44 -12.96 -0.21
N ILE A 140 -53.94 -12.82 -1.43
CA ILE A 140 -54.78 -12.79 -2.64
C ILE A 140 -55.59 -14.08 -2.76
N ALA A 141 -54.94 -15.24 -2.65
CA ALA A 141 -55.59 -16.55 -2.67
C ALA A 141 -56.65 -16.68 -1.55
N SER A 142 -56.36 -16.16 -0.34
CA SER A 142 -57.30 -16.18 0.79
C SER A 142 -58.51 -15.27 0.59
N THR A 143 -58.32 -14.11 -0.04
CA THR A 143 -59.43 -13.18 -0.33
C THR A 143 -60.31 -13.66 -1.48
N HIS A 144 -59.73 -14.38 -2.45
CA HIS A 144 -60.47 -14.96 -3.58
C HIS A 144 -61.21 -16.25 -3.19
N GLY A 145 -60.69 -16.97 -2.19
CA GLY A 145 -61.25 -18.25 -1.72
C GLY A 145 -60.54 -19.49 -2.27
N ASP A 146 -59.36 -19.33 -2.89
CA ASP A 146 -58.59 -20.40 -3.54
C ASP A 146 -58.07 -21.47 -2.56
N LEU A 147 -58.02 -21.16 -1.25
CA LEU A 147 -57.58 -22.11 -0.22
C LEU A 147 -58.67 -23.14 0.16
N ALA A 148 -59.94 -22.87 -0.19
CA ALA A 148 -61.02 -23.81 0.06
C ALA A 148 -60.99 -24.95 -0.99
N PRO A 149 -61.43 -26.17 -0.64
CA PRO A 149 -61.53 -27.25 -1.63
C PRO A 149 -62.46 -26.82 -2.77
N PRO A 150 -62.15 -27.21 -4.02
CA PRO A 150 -62.90 -26.76 -5.19
C PRO A 150 -64.36 -27.21 -5.09
N ALA A 151 -65.25 -26.23 -4.94
CA ALA A 151 -66.69 -26.44 -4.95
C ALA A 151 -67.18 -26.57 -6.41
N ILE A 152 -68.22 -27.37 -6.63
CA ILE A 152 -68.83 -27.53 -7.95
C ILE A 152 -69.41 -26.17 -8.38
N GLY A 153 -68.86 -25.58 -9.45
CA GLY A 153 -69.26 -24.27 -9.97
C GLY A 153 -68.48 -23.06 -9.43
N ALA A 154 -67.35 -23.27 -8.74
CA ALA A 154 -66.48 -22.18 -8.30
C ALA A 154 -65.84 -21.44 -9.50
N PRO A 155 -65.59 -20.12 -9.39
CA PRO A 155 -64.83 -19.37 -10.39
C PRO A 155 -63.41 -19.93 -10.52
N GLU A 156 -62.79 -19.71 -11.68
CA GLU A 156 -61.40 -20.12 -11.92
C GLU A 156 -60.48 -19.49 -10.86
N PRO A 157 -59.60 -20.27 -10.21
CA PRO A 157 -58.76 -19.77 -9.12
C PRO A 157 -57.70 -18.80 -9.64
N CYS A 158 -57.27 -17.83 -8.84
CA CYS A 158 -56.21 -16.89 -9.23
C CYS A 158 -54.85 -17.60 -9.41
N PHE A 159 -54.60 -18.62 -8.60
CA PHE A 159 -53.39 -19.43 -8.65
C PHE A 159 -53.72 -20.93 -8.63
N LEU A 160 -53.08 -21.69 -9.50
CA LEU A 160 -53.15 -23.14 -9.49
C LEU A 160 -52.25 -23.72 -8.40
N GLN A 161 -52.78 -24.64 -7.59
CA GLN A 161 -52.05 -25.42 -6.57
C GLN A 161 -51.42 -24.59 -5.43
N VAL A 162 -52.01 -23.44 -5.08
CA VAL A 162 -51.61 -22.60 -3.94
C VAL A 162 -52.58 -22.81 -2.76
N ASN A 163 -52.47 -23.98 -2.14
CA ASN A 163 -53.45 -24.43 -1.13
C ASN A 163 -53.03 -24.14 0.32
N SER A 164 -51.83 -23.57 0.53
CA SER A 164 -51.27 -23.27 1.86
C SER A 164 -50.27 -22.12 1.79
N PHE A 165 -49.91 -21.53 2.93
CA PHE A 165 -48.86 -20.51 2.99
C PHE A 165 -47.52 -21.02 2.44
N MET A 166 -47.16 -22.28 2.73
CA MET A 166 -45.93 -22.87 2.20
C MET A 166 -45.97 -23.01 0.68
N ALA A 167 -47.13 -23.35 0.10
CA ALA A 167 -47.31 -23.39 -1.35
C ALA A 167 -47.20 -21.99 -1.99
N ALA A 168 -47.73 -20.96 -1.34
CA ALA A 168 -47.61 -19.57 -1.79
C ALA A 168 -46.15 -19.06 -1.69
N PHE A 169 -45.44 -19.42 -0.63
CA PHE A 169 -44.01 -19.15 -0.49
C PHE A 169 -43.18 -19.83 -1.57
N LEU A 170 -43.44 -21.11 -1.86
CA LEU A 170 -42.78 -21.83 -2.95
C LEU A 170 -43.08 -21.20 -4.31
N PHE A 171 -44.33 -20.82 -4.58
CA PHE A 171 -44.69 -20.10 -5.81
C PHE A 171 -43.95 -18.76 -5.92
N SER A 172 -43.83 -18.01 -4.82
CA SER A 172 -43.04 -16.78 -4.77
C SER A 172 -41.57 -17.02 -5.07
N LEU A 173 -40.97 -18.06 -4.49
CA LEU A 173 -39.58 -18.42 -4.74
C LEU A 173 -39.37 -18.82 -6.21
N GLU A 174 -40.23 -19.68 -6.75
CA GLU A 174 -40.19 -20.18 -8.13
C GLU A 174 -40.31 -19.03 -9.14
N THR A 175 -41.17 -18.04 -8.83
CA THR A 175 -41.41 -16.86 -9.68
C THR A 175 -40.22 -15.92 -9.66
N GLN A 176 -39.71 -15.53 -8.49
CA GLN A 176 -38.61 -14.55 -8.39
C GLN A 176 -37.28 -15.11 -8.88
N THR A 177 -37.01 -16.39 -8.64
CA THR A 177 -35.77 -17.03 -9.10
C THR A 177 -35.85 -17.52 -10.55
N SER A 178 -36.99 -17.33 -11.21
CA SER A 178 -37.28 -17.80 -12.58
C SER A 178 -37.10 -19.32 -12.78
N ILE A 179 -37.20 -20.11 -11.72
CA ILE A 179 -37.18 -21.57 -11.82
C ILE A 179 -38.45 -22.07 -12.51
N GLY A 180 -39.61 -21.54 -12.11
CA GLY A 180 -40.90 -21.78 -12.78
C GLY A 180 -41.20 -23.24 -13.10
N TYR A 181 -41.27 -24.12 -12.08
CA TYR A 181 -41.54 -25.55 -12.30
C TYR A 181 -42.86 -25.83 -13.03
N GLY A 182 -43.80 -24.87 -13.03
CA GLY A 182 -45.06 -24.94 -13.77
C GLY A 182 -46.18 -25.72 -13.08
N PHE A 183 -45.89 -26.40 -11.97
CA PHE A 183 -46.92 -27.03 -11.13
C PHE A 183 -47.80 -26.00 -10.43
N ARG A 184 -47.22 -24.85 -10.05
CA ARG A 184 -47.92 -23.68 -9.52
C ARG A 184 -47.84 -22.58 -10.57
N SER A 185 -48.99 -22.02 -10.95
CA SER A 185 -49.07 -21.02 -12.01
C SER A 185 -50.18 -20.01 -11.73
N VAL A 186 -50.01 -18.80 -12.27
CA VAL A 186 -51.01 -17.73 -12.22
C VAL A 186 -51.98 -17.87 -13.38
N THR A 187 -53.25 -17.62 -13.15
CA THR A 187 -54.30 -17.62 -14.18
C THR A 187 -54.67 -16.18 -14.58
N GLU A 188 -55.43 -16.03 -15.67
CA GLU A 188 -55.93 -14.72 -16.12
C GLU A 188 -57.18 -14.24 -15.36
N ALA A 189 -57.74 -15.07 -14.47
CA ALA A 189 -58.96 -14.78 -13.72
C ALA A 189 -58.83 -13.54 -12.82
N CYS A 190 -57.63 -13.28 -12.30
CA CYS A 190 -57.40 -12.24 -11.30
C CYS A 190 -56.32 -11.24 -11.76
N PRO A 191 -56.71 -10.04 -12.23
CA PRO A 191 -55.75 -9.00 -12.66
C PRO A 191 -54.78 -8.57 -11.55
N LEU A 192 -55.23 -8.61 -10.28
CA LEU A 192 -54.41 -8.30 -9.12
C LEU A 192 -53.26 -9.31 -8.92
N ALA A 193 -53.49 -10.60 -9.21
CA ALA A 193 -52.47 -11.64 -9.13
C ALA A 193 -51.40 -11.43 -10.20
N VAL A 194 -51.82 -11.12 -11.43
CA VAL A 194 -50.91 -10.79 -12.54
C VAL A 194 -50.06 -9.57 -12.21
N LEU A 195 -50.68 -8.50 -11.67
CA LEU A 195 -49.96 -7.30 -11.25
C LEU A 195 -48.93 -7.60 -10.15
N ALA A 196 -49.27 -8.42 -9.16
CA ALA A 196 -48.36 -8.83 -8.10
C ALA A 196 -47.15 -9.61 -8.65
N VAL A 197 -47.36 -10.51 -9.61
CA VAL A 197 -46.27 -11.24 -10.30
C VAL A 197 -45.38 -10.26 -11.08
N VAL A 198 -45.96 -9.30 -11.82
CA VAL A 198 -45.19 -8.28 -12.54
C VAL A 198 -44.33 -7.45 -11.59
N LEU A 199 -44.91 -6.97 -10.49
CA LEU A 199 -44.17 -6.21 -9.46
C LEU A 199 -43.06 -7.06 -8.83
N GLN A 200 -43.32 -8.35 -8.57
CA GLN A 200 -42.32 -9.26 -8.06
C GLN A 200 -41.13 -9.42 -9.01
N CYS A 201 -41.39 -9.60 -10.31
CA CYS A 201 -40.33 -9.70 -11.31
C CYS A 201 -39.46 -8.44 -11.34
N ILE A 202 -40.09 -7.25 -11.33
CA ILE A 202 -39.35 -5.97 -11.31
C ILE A 202 -38.48 -5.85 -10.06
N VAL A 203 -39.04 -6.14 -8.88
CA VAL A 203 -38.30 -6.07 -7.61
C VAL A 203 -37.17 -7.11 -7.57
N GLY A 204 -37.42 -8.33 -8.07
CA GLY A 204 -36.42 -9.39 -8.19
C GLY A 204 -35.21 -8.95 -9.02
N CYS A 205 -35.46 -8.41 -10.22
CA CYS A 205 -34.39 -7.89 -11.07
C CYS A 205 -33.60 -6.74 -10.43
N ILE A 206 -34.25 -5.86 -9.67
CA ILE A 206 -33.57 -4.77 -8.94
C ILE A 206 -32.66 -5.33 -7.85
N ILE A 207 -33.13 -6.32 -7.08
CA ILE A 207 -32.33 -6.97 -6.03
C ILE A 207 -31.12 -7.67 -6.65
N ASP A 208 -31.31 -8.42 -7.74
CA ASP A 208 -30.23 -9.12 -8.44
C ASP A 208 -29.17 -8.15 -8.98
N ALA A 209 -29.60 -7.06 -9.62
CA ALA A 209 -28.71 -6.03 -10.13
C ALA A 209 -27.87 -5.39 -9.02
N PHE A 210 -28.48 -5.12 -7.85
CA PHE A 210 -27.77 -4.57 -6.70
C PHE A 210 -26.72 -5.55 -6.15
N ILE A 211 -27.07 -6.83 -6.02
CA ILE A 211 -26.17 -7.86 -5.51
C ILE A 211 -24.98 -8.04 -6.45
N ILE A 212 -25.22 -8.19 -7.76
CA ILE A 212 -24.16 -8.33 -8.75
C ILE A 212 -23.25 -7.09 -8.71
N GLY A 213 -23.83 -5.88 -8.68
CA GLY A 213 -23.08 -4.63 -8.59
C GLY A 213 -22.20 -4.55 -7.34
N ALA A 214 -22.76 -4.88 -6.17
CA ALA A 214 -22.03 -4.85 -4.90
C ALA A 214 -20.93 -5.93 -4.83
N VAL A 215 -21.18 -7.13 -5.32
CA VAL A 215 -20.19 -8.22 -5.40
C VAL A 215 -19.04 -7.83 -6.33
N MET A 216 -19.34 -7.32 -7.53
CA MET A 216 -18.32 -6.89 -8.49
C MET A 216 -17.49 -5.74 -7.93
N ALA A 217 -18.13 -4.73 -7.32
CA ALA A 217 -17.42 -3.63 -6.66
C ALA A 217 -16.49 -4.11 -5.54
N LYS A 218 -16.94 -5.12 -4.77
CA LYS A 218 -16.14 -5.69 -3.67
C LYS A 218 -14.95 -6.52 -4.18
N ILE A 219 -15.13 -7.29 -5.25
CA ILE A 219 -14.05 -8.06 -5.88
C ILE A 219 -13.00 -7.13 -6.48
N ALA A 220 -13.44 -6.03 -7.09
CA ALA A 220 -12.55 -5.03 -7.69
C ALA A 220 -11.67 -4.31 -6.65
N LYS A 221 -12.11 -4.19 -5.39
CA LYS A 221 -11.34 -3.51 -4.33
C LYS A 221 -9.95 -4.15 -4.14
N PRO A 222 -8.85 -3.40 -4.28
CA PRO A 222 -7.48 -3.93 -4.24
C PRO A 222 -6.97 -4.24 -2.82
N LYS A 223 -7.83 -4.64 -1.87
CA LYS A 223 -7.47 -4.83 -0.46
C LYS A 223 -6.33 -5.85 -0.25
N LYS A 224 -6.34 -6.93 -1.03
CA LYS A 224 -5.29 -7.97 -0.98
C LYS A 224 -3.97 -7.54 -1.63
N ARG A 225 -3.96 -6.46 -2.42
CA ARG A 225 -2.73 -5.96 -3.05
C ARG A 225 -1.77 -5.38 -2.01
N ASN A 226 -2.29 -4.74 -0.96
CA ASN A 226 -1.47 -4.20 0.12
C ASN A 226 -0.59 -5.25 0.79
N GLU A 227 -1.04 -6.51 0.88
CA GLU A 227 -0.25 -7.62 1.44
C GLU A 227 0.93 -8.03 0.56
N THR A 228 0.93 -7.64 -0.72
CA THR A 228 2.01 -7.97 -1.67
C THR A 228 3.00 -6.83 -1.91
N LEU A 229 2.74 -5.66 -1.32
CA LEU A 229 3.69 -4.55 -1.26
C LEU A 229 4.36 -4.57 0.10
N VAL A 230 5.67 -4.74 0.12
CA VAL A 230 6.44 -4.93 1.35
C VAL A 230 7.35 -3.74 1.61
N PHE A 231 7.47 -3.39 2.89
CA PHE A 231 8.43 -2.42 3.40
C PHE A 231 9.56 -3.16 4.14
N SER A 232 10.75 -2.56 4.19
CA SER A 232 11.82 -3.08 5.05
C SER A 232 11.39 -3.04 6.52
N GLU A 233 11.89 -3.98 7.33
CA GLU A 233 11.55 -4.03 8.76
C GLU A 233 12.14 -2.84 9.50
N ASN A 234 13.37 -2.48 9.14
CA ASN A 234 14.11 -1.35 9.65
C ASN A 234 14.25 -0.26 8.58
N ALA A 235 14.37 0.97 9.04
CA ALA A 235 14.94 2.05 8.26
C ALA A 235 16.42 2.22 8.67
N VAL A 236 17.23 2.82 7.81
CA VAL A 236 18.66 3.00 8.08
C VAL A 236 19.06 4.45 7.83
N VAL A 237 20.02 4.95 8.60
CA VAL A 237 20.63 6.26 8.39
C VAL A 237 22.10 6.05 8.04
N ALA A 238 22.53 6.54 6.88
CA ALA A 238 23.94 6.45 6.47
C ALA A 238 24.30 7.57 5.49
N LEU A 239 25.61 7.79 5.32
CA LEU A 239 26.11 8.69 4.29
C LEU A 239 25.91 8.10 2.89
N ARG A 240 25.36 8.91 1.99
CA ARG A 240 25.27 8.65 0.55
C ARG A 240 25.67 9.92 -0.19
N ASP A 241 26.64 9.82 -1.10
CA ASP A 241 27.13 10.93 -1.91
C ASP A 241 27.54 12.18 -1.08
N GLY A 242 28.14 11.94 0.09
CA GLY A 242 28.60 12.99 1.01
C GLY A 242 27.50 13.64 1.85
N LYS A 243 26.26 13.16 1.77
CA LYS A 243 25.11 13.67 2.53
C LYS A 243 24.55 12.61 3.47
N LEU A 244 24.05 13.01 4.63
CA LEU A 244 23.41 12.09 5.57
C LEU A 244 21.98 11.83 5.11
N CYS A 245 21.63 10.57 4.88
CA CYS A 245 20.31 10.21 4.37
C CYS A 245 19.65 9.14 5.22
N MET A 246 18.34 9.31 5.45
CA MET A 246 17.48 8.26 5.96
C MET A 246 16.93 7.45 4.80
N MET A 247 16.91 6.12 4.94
CA MET A 247 16.58 5.21 3.87
C MET A 247 15.68 4.07 4.36
N TRP A 248 14.71 3.67 3.54
CA TRP A 248 13.92 2.46 3.74
C TRP A 248 13.66 1.80 2.38
N ARG A 249 13.31 0.52 2.39
CA ARG A 249 13.07 -0.24 1.16
C ARG A 249 11.59 -0.49 0.94
N VAL A 250 11.20 -0.42 -0.32
CA VAL A 250 9.89 -0.85 -0.80
C VAL A 250 10.08 -1.91 -1.88
N GLY A 251 9.22 -2.93 -1.89
CA GLY A 251 9.28 -4.03 -2.83
C GLY A 251 7.90 -4.47 -3.29
N ASN A 252 7.84 -4.99 -4.52
CA ASN A 252 6.65 -5.60 -5.09
C ASN A 252 6.86 -7.11 -5.23
N LEU A 253 6.11 -7.89 -4.47
CA LEU A 253 6.20 -9.35 -4.49
C LEU A 253 5.51 -9.99 -5.71
N ARG A 254 4.75 -9.21 -6.49
CA ARG A 254 4.04 -9.68 -7.69
C ARG A 254 4.75 -9.21 -8.95
N LYS A 255 4.60 -9.99 -10.03
CA LYS A 255 5.10 -9.63 -11.37
C LYS A 255 4.33 -8.46 -11.99
N SER A 256 3.04 -8.31 -11.69
CA SER A 256 2.26 -7.19 -12.20
C SER A 256 2.71 -5.87 -11.58
N HIS A 257 2.67 -4.81 -12.38
CA HIS A 257 3.23 -3.52 -12.02
C HIS A 257 2.30 -2.72 -11.09
N LEU A 258 2.90 -1.82 -10.33
CA LEU A 258 2.19 -0.74 -9.64
C LEU A 258 2.38 0.52 -10.49
N VAL A 259 1.31 0.95 -11.16
CA VAL A 259 1.32 2.07 -12.10
C VAL A 259 1.21 3.39 -11.32
N GLU A 260 1.89 4.45 -11.76
CA GLU A 260 1.95 5.75 -11.05
C GLU A 260 2.30 5.62 -9.56
N ALA A 261 3.26 4.72 -9.27
CA ALA A 261 3.72 4.50 -7.92
C ALA A 261 4.46 5.74 -7.40
N HIS A 262 4.08 6.23 -6.22
CA HIS A 262 4.75 7.33 -5.56
C HIS A 262 4.77 7.12 -4.04
N VAL A 263 5.75 7.74 -3.39
CA VAL A 263 6.01 7.55 -1.96
C VAL A 263 5.86 8.85 -1.18
N ARG A 264 5.41 8.72 0.07
CA ARG A 264 5.29 9.83 1.01
C ARG A 264 5.78 9.38 2.38
N ALA A 265 6.29 10.30 3.18
CA ALA A 265 6.73 10.02 4.54
C ALA A 265 6.36 11.18 5.47
N GLN A 266 5.99 10.86 6.71
CA GLN A 266 5.60 11.84 7.72
C GLN A 266 6.23 11.48 9.07
N LEU A 267 6.81 12.48 9.74
CA LEU A 267 7.24 12.41 11.12
C LEU A 267 6.05 12.75 12.03
N LEU A 268 5.71 11.83 12.93
CA LEU A 268 4.68 11.99 13.93
C LEU A 268 5.32 12.19 15.31
N LYS A 269 5.18 13.38 15.88
CA LYS A 269 5.65 13.67 17.24
C LYS A 269 4.74 14.68 17.96
N PRO A 270 4.56 14.58 19.27
CA PRO A 270 3.91 15.64 20.04
C PRO A 270 4.76 16.91 19.96
N ARG A 271 4.12 18.07 19.82
CA ARG A 271 4.80 19.37 19.76
C ARG A 271 4.02 20.42 20.53
N VAL A 272 4.72 21.34 21.17
CA VAL A 272 4.14 22.60 21.69
C VAL A 272 4.55 23.72 20.75
N THR A 273 3.60 24.51 20.28
CA THR A 273 3.91 25.66 19.42
C THR A 273 4.55 26.79 20.22
N PRO A 274 5.27 27.72 19.58
CA PRO A 274 5.80 28.90 20.26
C PRO A 274 4.74 29.73 20.99
N GLU A 275 3.49 29.69 20.51
CA GLU A 275 2.33 30.37 21.10
C GLU A 275 1.75 29.62 22.32
N GLY A 276 2.26 28.43 22.64
CA GLY A 276 1.83 27.62 23.78
C GLY A 276 0.72 26.61 23.49
N GLU A 277 0.36 26.38 22.23
CA GLU A 277 -0.62 25.35 21.86
C GLU A 277 0.02 23.95 21.91
N TYR A 278 -0.61 23.01 22.61
CA TYR A 278 -0.16 21.61 22.65
C TYR A 278 -0.82 20.80 21.55
N LEU A 279 -0.01 20.31 20.60
CA LEU A 279 -0.40 19.37 19.56
C LEU A 279 -0.05 17.95 20.00
N PRO A 280 -1.04 17.08 20.32
CA PRO A 280 -0.77 15.72 20.79
C PRO A 280 0.00 14.87 19.79
N LEU A 281 -0.26 15.09 18.50
CA LEU A 281 0.40 14.43 17.39
C LEU A 281 0.49 15.41 16.23
N ASP A 282 1.67 16.03 16.07
CA ASP A 282 1.96 16.89 14.94
C ASP A 282 2.47 16.03 13.77
N HIS A 283 2.00 16.36 12.56
CA HIS A 283 2.31 15.63 11.33
C HIS A 283 3.22 16.50 10.47
N VAL A 284 4.52 16.20 10.48
CA VAL A 284 5.51 16.94 9.69
C VAL A 284 5.92 16.11 8.49
N ASP A 285 5.83 16.69 7.29
CA ASP A 285 6.21 15.99 6.06
C ASP A 285 7.72 15.76 5.98
N ILE A 286 8.13 14.62 5.42
CA ILE A 286 9.52 14.27 5.16
C ILE A 286 9.71 14.25 3.64
N ASN A 287 10.47 15.21 3.13
CA ASN A 287 10.67 15.36 1.69
C ASN A 287 11.48 14.19 1.10
N VAL A 288 10.83 13.39 0.25
CA VAL A 288 11.45 12.29 -0.53
C VAL A 288 11.70 12.69 -2.00
N GLY A 289 11.71 14.00 -2.25
CA GLY A 289 11.93 14.64 -3.54
C GLY A 289 10.64 14.87 -4.34
N PHE A 290 9.57 15.27 -3.65
CA PHE A 290 8.31 15.68 -4.26
C PHE A 290 8.49 16.87 -5.22
N ASP A 291 9.28 17.87 -4.82
CA ASP A 291 9.53 19.08 -5.60
C ASP A 291 10.22 18.78 -6.94
N ASN A 292 11.09 17.77 -6.95
CA ASN A 292 11.83 17.33 -8.13
C ASN A 292 11.08 16.22 -8.89
N GLY A 293 9.96 15.74 -8.34
CA GLY A 293 9.18 14.62 -8.85
C GLY A 293 9.90 13.27 -8.83
N THR A 294 10.90 13.11 -7.95
CA THR A 294 11.63 11.85 -7.71
C THR A 294 10.94 10.94 -6.69
N ASP A 295 9.87 11.43 -6.06
CA ASP A 295 8.93 10.65 -5.26
C ASP A 295 8.18 9.60 -6.11
N ARG A 296 8.02 9.87 -7.41
CA ARG A 296 7.45 8.95 -8.39
C ARG A 296 8.48 7.88 -8.77
N ILE A 297 8.16 6.63 -8.47
CA ILE A 297 9.08 5.50 -8.63
C ILE A 297 8.56 4.49 -9.65
N PHE A 298 9.48 3.83 -10.35
CA PHE A 298 9.19 2.66 -11.18
C PHE A 298 9.52 1.37 -10.41
N LEU A 299 8.51 0.79 -9.74
CA LEU A 299 8.70 -0.31 -8.79
C LEU A 299 8.63 -1.70 -9.48
N VAL A 300 9.75 -2.12 -10.08
CA VAL A 300 9.93 -3.48 -10.63
C VAL A 300 10.78 -4.33 -9.70
N SER A 301 11.98 -3.87 -9.38
CA SER A 301 12.84 -4.42 -8.34
C SER A 301 12.69 -3.59 -7.06
N PRO A 302 13.10 -4.12 -5.89
CA PRO A 302 13.12 -3.35 -4.65
C PRO A 302 13.87 -2.03 -4.78
N VAL A 303 13.19 -0.93 -4.46
CA VAL A 303 13.76 0.43 -4.50
C VAL A 303 14.04 0.88 -3.08
N THR A 304 15.22 1.48 -2.88
CA THR A 304 15.55 2.14 -1.61
C THR A 304 15.14 3.59 -1.71
N ILE A 305 14.12 3.98 -0.95
CA ILE A 305 13.66 5.36 -0.83
C ILE A 305 14.68 6.12 0.01
N VAL A 306 14.98 7.35 -0.40
CA VAL A 306 16.01 8.18 0.22
C VAL A 306 15.38 9.49 0.62
N HIS A 307 15.52 9.85 1.88
CA HIS A 307 15.29 11.18 2.39
C HIS A 307 16.65 11.79 2.74
N GLU A 308 17.01 12.88 2.06
CA GLU A 308 18.19 13.68 2.39
C GLU A 308 17.91 14.50 3.66
N ILE A 309 18.75 14.34 4.69
CA ILE A 309 18.63 15.12 5.92
C ILE A 309 19.36 16.45 5.71
N ASN A 310 18.65 17.41 5.13
CA ASN A 310 19.09 18.79 4.91
C ASN A 310 18.51 19.75 5.97
N GLU A 311 18.75 21.06 5.83
CA GLU A 311 18.29 22.11 6.77
C GLU A 311 16.77 22.15 6.94
N ASP A 312 16.02 21.81 5.88
CA ASP A 312 14.55 21.75 5.91
C ASP A 312 14.01 20.46 6.56
N SER A 313 14.87 19.47 6.79
CA SER A 313 14.46 18.18 7.35
C SER A 313 14.12 18.31 8.84
N PRO A 314 13.01 17.70 9.31
CA PRO A 314 12.71 17.65 10.74
C PRO A 314 13.69 16.78 11.55
N LEU A 315 14.61 16.08 10.87
CA LEU A 315 15.68 15.26 11.45
C LEU A 315 17.05 15.95 11.40
N TYR A 316 17.13 17.21 10.98
CA TYR A 316 18.40 17.92 10.76
C TYR A 316 19.31 17.98 12.00
N GLU A 317 18.70 18.24 13.16
CA GLU A 317 19.42 18.33 14.43
C GLU A 317 19.59 16.98 15.13
N MET A 318 19.05 15.89 14.57
CA MET A 318 19.05 14.57 15.22
C MET A 318 20.40 13.87 15.05
N SER A 319 21.07 13.58 16.17
CA SER A 319 22.28 12.76 16.24
C SER A 319 21.97 11.28 16.54
N ARG A 320 22.99 10.40 16.42
CA ARG A 320 22.84 8.98 16.78
C ARG A 320 22.41 8.80 18.24
N ARG A 321 22.99 9.57 19.16
CA ARG A 321 22.69 9.48 20.59
C ARG A 321 21.27 9.94 20.89
N GLU A 322 20.82 11.00 20.23
CA GLU A 322 19.45 11.49 20.38
C GLU A 322 18.45 10.50 19.78
N LEU A 323 18.75 9.86 18.65
CA LEU A 323 17.90 8.81 18.10
C LEU A 323 17.69 7.64 19.09
N GLU A 324 18.74 7.25 19.81
CA GLU A 324 18.69 6.18 20.82
C GLU A 324 17.95 6.62 22.11
N GLN A 325 18.04 7.91 22.48
CA GLN A 325 17.43 8.48 23.68
C GLN A 325 15.97 8.93 23.47
N GLU A 326 15.68 9.52 22.32
CA GLU A 326 14.36 9.98 21.91
C GLU A 326 13.49 8.78 21.53
N SER A 327 12.51 8.50 22.39
CA SER A 327 11.53 7.42 22.17
C SER A 327 10.17 7.93 21.70
N ASN A 328 10.07 9.22 21.34
CA ASN A 328 8.79 9.93 21.25
C ASN A 328 8.35 10.32 19.83
N PHE A 329 9.00 9.81 18.80
CA PHE A 329 8.57 10.02 17.42
C PHE A 329 8.37 8.70 16.66
N GLU A 330 7.54 8.77 15.62
CA GLU A 330 7.25 7.69 14.70
C GLU A 330 7.28 8.22 13.28
N ILE A 331 7.94 7.52 12.37
CA ILE A 331 7.98 7.88 10.95
C ILE A 331 7.02 6.96 10.21
N VAL A 332 5.94 7.53 9.68
CA VAL A 332 4.97 6.80 8.86
C VAL A 332 5.37 6.94 7.41
N VAL A 333 5.48 5.81 6.72
CA VAL A 333 5.79 5.74 5.29
C VAL A 333 4.58 5.23 4.54
N ILE A 334 4.32 5.81 3.37
CA ILE A 334 3.15 5.56 2.55
C ILE A 334 3.63 5.31 1.12
N LEU A 335 3.13 4.25 0.51
CA LEU A 335 3.29 3.92 -0.90
C LEU A 335 1.91 3.91 -1.54
N GLU A 336 1.73 4.76 -2.54
CA GLU A 336 0.50 4.88 -3.31
C GLU A 336 0.76 4.50 -4.75
N GLY A 337 -0.26 3.96 -5.43
CA GLY A 337 -0.19 3.68 -6.86
C GLY A 337 -1.41 2.90 -7.33
N MET A 338 -1.53 2.69 -8.64
CA MET A 338 -2.65 1.98 -9.27
C MET A 338 -2.30 0.52 -9.56
N VAL A 339 -3.25 -0.36 -9.30
CA VAL A 339 -3.12 -1.78 -9.68
C VAL A 339 -3.32 -1.93 -11.18
N GLU A 340 -2.34 -2.48 -11.89
CA GLU A 340 -2.33 -2.61 -13.36
C GLU A 340 -3.63 -3.19 -13.95
N ALA A 341 -4.20 -4.23 -13.34
CA ALA A 341 -5.38 -4.91 -13.89
C ALA A 341 -6.71 -4.14 -13.68
N THR A 342 -6.83 -3.35 -12.62
CA THR A 342 -8.10 -2.67 -12.27
C THR A 342 -8.04 -1.15 -12.39
N ALA A 343 -6.84 -0.58 -12.59
CA ALA A 343 -6.56 0.85 -12.53
C ALA A 343 -7.07 1.53 -11.24
N MET A 344 -7.32 0.76 -10.18
CA MET A 344 -7.75 1.30 -8.89
C MET A 344 -6.54 1.67 -8.05
N THR A 345 -6.59 2.83 -7.43
CA THR A 345 -5.57 3.31 -6.50
C THR A 345 -5.56 2.47 -5.24
N THR A 346 -4.38 2.05 -4.81
CA THR A 346 -4.14 1.35 -3.55
C THR A 346 -3.10 2.12 -2.74
N GLN A 347 -3.27 2.12 -1.43
CA GLN A 347 -2.36 2.77 -0.50
C GLN A 347 -1.88 1.73 0.51
N CYS A 348 -0.57 1.48 0.51
CA CYS A 348 0.11 0.67 1.50
C CYS A 348 0.87 1.57 2.48
N ARG A 349 0.88 1.22 3.75
CA ARG A 349 1.48 2.03 4.81
C ARG A 349 2.33 1.15 5.71
N SER A 350 3.36 1.71 6.30
CA SER A 350 4.10 1.12 7.41
C SER A 350 4.63 2.24 8.30
N SER A 351 5.28 1.90 9.41
CA SER A 351 5.96 2.91 10.22
C SER A 351 7.22 2.40 10.90
N TYR A 352 8.10 3.34 11.21
CA TYR A 352 9.37 3.12 11.90
C TYR A 352 9.37 3.91 13.20
N LEU A 353 9.52 3.19 14.31
CA LEU A 353 9.80 3.80 15.61
C LEU A 353 11.30 4.14 15.69
N SER A 354 11.69 5.03 16.61
CA SER A 354 13.10 5.46 16.74
C SER A 354 14.08 4.29 16.87
N HIS A 355 13.76 3.28 17.69
CA HIS A 355 14.58 2.07 17.86
C HIS A 355 14.58 1.10 16.67
N GLU A 356 13.74 1.32 15.66
CA GLU A 356 13.72 0.53 14.42
C GLU A 356 14.53 1.20 13.30
N ILE A 357 15.07 2.39 13.57
CA ILE A 357 15.95 3.14 12.68
C ILE A 357 17.40 2.83 13.08
N LEU A 358 18.14 2.17 12.19
CA LEU A 358 19.51 1.74 12.43
C LEU A 358 20.49 2.79 11.90
N TRP A 359 21.23 3.42 12.81
CA TRP A 359 22.26 4.39 12.46
C TRP A 359 23.56 3.72 12.01
N GLY A 360 24.12 4.16 10.88
CA GLY A 360 25.36 3.62 10.33
C GLY A 360 25.18 2.27 9.64
N HIS A 361 23.98 1.97 9.15
CA HIS A 361 23.70 0.75 8.39
C HIS A 361 23.39 1.06 6.92
N ARG A 362 23.67 0.12 6.02
CA ARG A 362 23.10 0.11 4.65
C ARG A 362 22.44 -1.22 4.38
N PHE A 363 21.48 -1.20 3.46
CA PHE A 363 20.85 -2.42 2.97
C PHE A 363 21.79 -3.22 2.06
N GLU A 364 21.75 -4.54 2.20
CA GLU A 364 22.47 -5.46 1.30
C GLU A 364 21.86 -5.41 -0.12
N PRO A 365 22.65 -5.41 -1.20
CA PRO A 365 22.14 -5.48 -2.56
C PRO A 365 21.26 -6.73 -2.78
N VAL A 366 20.11 -6.56 -3.43
CA VAL A 366 19.17 -7.67 -3.72
C VAL A 366 19.10 -8.02 -5.20
N LEU A 367 19.57 -7.12 -6.07
CA LEU A 367 19.50 -7.26 -7.51
C LEU A 367 20.87 -7.75 -8.02
N PHE A 368 20.85 -8.90 -8.68
CA PHE A 368 22.05 -9.51 -9.25
C PHE A 368 21.84 -9.73 -10.75
N GLU A 369 22.86 -9.41 -11.53
CA GLU A 369 22.87 -9.68 -12.96
C GLU A 369 23.29 -11.13 -13.22
N LYS A 370 22.48 -11.85 -13.99
CA LYS A 370 22.85 -13.13 -14.61
C LYS A 370 22.95 -12.92 -16.11
N LYS A 371 23.65 -13.83 -16.80
CA LYS A 371 24.05 -13.72 -18.23
C LYS A 371 22.98 -13.10 -19.17
N ASN A 372 21.70 -13.42 -18.99
CA ASN A 372 20.61 -12.95 -19.86
C ASN A 372 19.44 -12.28 -19.11
N TYR A 373 19.49 -12.13 -17.78
CA TYR A 373 18.38 -11.57 -17.00
C TYR A 373 18.84 -11.09 -15.62
N TYR A 374 18.06 -10.21 -14.99
CA TYR A 374 18.27 -9.79 -13.61
C TYR A 374 17.48 -10.68 -12.65
N GLN A 375 18.11 -11.10 -11.55
CA GLN A 375 17.48 -11.85 -10.48
C GLN A 375 17.42 -11.01 -9.21
N VAL A 376 16.26 -11.00 -8.55
CA VAL A 376 16.08 -10.39 -7.23
C VAL A 376 15.99 -11.48 -6.18
N ASP A 377 16.86 -11.42 -5.17
CA ASP A 377 16.79 -12.30 -4.00
C ASP A 377 16.17 -11.56 -2.80
N TYR A 378 14.93 -11.92 -2.47
CA TYR A 378 14.19 -11.32 -1.36
C TYR A 378 14.68 -11.76 0.03
N SER A 379 15.54 -12.78 0.14
CA SER A 379 16.13 -13.18 1.44
C SER A 379 17.03 -12.08 2.02
N TYR A 380 17.63 -11.25 1.17
CA TYR A 380 18.44 -10.09 1.53
C TYR A 380 17.64 -8.79 1.65
N PHE A 381 16.31 -8.82 1.43
CA PHE A 381 15.49 -7.60 1.37
C PHE A 381 15.54 -6.78 2.66
N HIS A 382 15.43 -7.46 3.80
CA HIS A 382 15.45 -6.85 5.12
C HIS A 382 16.87 -6.73 5.72
N ARG A 383 17.87 -7.40 5.12
CA ARG A 383 19.22 -7.47 5.69
C ARG A 383 19.96 -6.16 5.53
N THR A 384 20.69 -5.80 6.58
CA THR A 384 21.53 -4.60 6.63
C THR A 384 22.90 -4.95 7.19
N TYR A 385 23.90 -4.18 6.79
CA TYR A 385 25.26 -4.31 7.27
C TYR A 385 25.75 -2.97 7.84
N GLU A 386 26.59 -3.05 8.87
CA GLU A 386 27.16 -1.90 9.56
C GLU A 386 28.27 -1.23 8.76
N ILE A 387 28.37 0.09 8.89
CA ILE A 387 29.34 0.95 8.23
C ILE A 387 29.98 1.84 9.29
N PRO A 388 31.16 1.44 9.79
CA PRO A 388 31.87 2.16 10.83
C PRO A 388 32.26 3.59 10.43
N SER A 389 32.35 3.89 9.14
CA SER A 389 32.71 5.22 8.63
C SER A 389 31.58 6.25 8.71
N THR A 390 30.37 5.87 9.14
CA THR A 390 29.25 6.80 9.25
C THR A 390 29.43 7.69 10.49
N PRO A 391 29.46 9.03 10.34
CA PRO A 391 29.52 9.96 11.45
C PRO A 391 28.34 9.75 12.41
N SER A 392 28.59 9.92 13.72
CA SER A 392 27.57 9.79 14.77
C SER A 392 26.90 11.12 15.14
N CYS A 393 27.40 12.23 14.60
CA CYS A 393 26.86 13.57 14.80
C CYS A 393 25.62 13.83 13.94
N SER A 394 24.90 14.91 14.25
CA SER A 394 23.73 15.32 13.48
C SER A 394 24.11 15.82 12.08
N ALA A 395 23.13 15.95 11.18
CA ALA A 395 23.37 16.53 9.86
C ALA A 395 23.81 18.01 9.97
N LYS A 396 23.29 18.73 10.96
CA LYS A 396 23.70 20.10 11.30
C LYS A 396 25.18 20.19 11.67
N ASP A 397 25.63 19.37 12.62
CA ASP A 397 27.04 19.35 13.04
C ASP A 397 27.96 18.98 11.87
N LEU A 398 27.52 18.06 11.01
CA LEU A 398 28.26 17.65 9.82
C LEU A 398 28.39 18.80 8.81
N ALA A 399 27.32 19.58 8.60
CA ALA A 399 27.32 20.76 7.74
C ALA A 399 28.24 21.86 8.30
N GLU A 400 28.17 22.13 9.61
CA GLU A 400 29.03 23.10 10.30
C GLU A 400 30.52 22.71 10.22
N GLN A 401 30.85 21.44 10.45
CA GLN A 401 32.22 20.94 10.31
C GLN A 401 32.76 21.10 8.88
N LYS A 402 31.93 20.79 7.88
CA LYS A 402 32.29 20.98 6.48
C LYS A 402 32.54 22.46 6.16
N TYR A 403 31.68 23.35 6.66
CA TYR A 403 31.85 24.79 6.49
C TYR A 403 33.17 25.28 7.12
N ILE A 404 33.48 24.86 8.35
CA ILE A 404 34.74 25.23 9.04
C ILE A 404 35.96 24.73 8.27
N LEU A 405 35.93 23.50 7.77
CA LEU A 405 37.02 22.93 6.96
C LEU A 405 37.23 23.71 5.66
N THR A 406 36.15 24.01 4.93
CA THR A 406 36.21 24.79 3.69
C THR A 406 36.69 26.22 3.93
N ALA A 407 36.22 26.88 5.01
CA ALA A 407 36.65 28.22 5.38
C ALA A 407 38.15 28.25 5.73
N ARG A 408 38.65 27.25 6.46
CA ARG A 408 40.09 27.12 6.75
C ARG A 408 40.93 26.93 5.50
N THR A 409 40.50 26.06 4.57
CA THR A 409 41.23 25.88 3.31
C THR A 409 41.20 27.13 2.42
N SER A 410 40.09 27.87 2.42
CA SER A 410 40.00 29.15 1.68
C SER A 410 40.91 30.22 2.30
N PHE A 411 40.96 30.31 3.63
CA PHE A 411 41.84 31.24 4.33
C PHE A 411 43.33 30.89 4.14
N CYS A 412 43.69 29.61 4.12
CA CYS A 412 45.06 29.19 3.80
C CYS A 412 45.41 29.51 2.33
N TYR A 413 44.48 29.28 1.39
CA TYR A 413 44.70 29.60 -0.02
C TYR A 413 44.84 31.11 -0.27
N GLU A 414 44.00 31.95 0.35
CA GLU A 414 44.15 33.40 0.26
C GLU A 414 45.48 33.88 0.84
N ASN A 415 45.94 33.30 1.95
CA ASN A 415 47.25 33.63 2.51
C ASN A 415 48.41 33.15 1.63
N GLU A 416 48.32 31.98 1.01
CA GLU A 416 49.34 31.50 0.06
C GLU A 416 49.39 32.36 -1.20
N VAL A 417 48.24 32.75 -1.76
CA VAL A 417 48.17 33.67 -2.92
C VAL A 417 48.68 35.06 -2.55
N ALA A 418 48.35 35.57 -1.36
CA ALA A 418 48.89 36.84 -0.87
C ALA A 418 50.42 36.79 -0.69
N LEU A 419 50.96 35.69 -0.16
CA LEU A 419 52.41 35.47 -0.05
C LEU A 419 53.10 35.39 -1.42
N MET A 420 52.49 34.71 -2.40
CA MET A 420 53.02 34.65 -3.77
C MET A 420 52.98 36.02 -4.46
N SER A 421 51.95 36.82 -4.23
CA SER A 421 51.86 38.19 -4.76
C SER A 421 52.89 39.16 -4.17
N HIS A 422 53.37 38.87 -2.95
CA HIS A 422 54.42 39.65 -2.30
C HIS A 422 55.83 39.22 -2.70
N SER A 423 56.04 37.99 -3.17
CA SER A 423 57.36 37.53 -3.66
C SER A 423 57.75 38.06 -5.05
N ASP A 424 56.82 38.65 -5.81
CA ASP A 424 57.08 39.19 -7.15
C ASP A 424 57.49 40.68 -7.18
N LEU A 425 57.67 41.33 -6.02
CA LEU A 425 57.92 42.78 -5.94
C LEU A 425 59.33 43.22 -5.50
N ASP A 426 60.29 42.32 -5.31
CA ASP A 426 61.65 42.70 -4.92
C ASP A 426 62.73 42.22 -5.91
N LEU A 427 62.87 42.93 -7.05
CA LEU A 427 64.12 43.01 -7.82
C LEU A 427 64.35 44.45 -8.33
N PRO A 428 65.44 45.14 -7.92
CA PRO A 428 65.70 46.49 -8.39
C PRO A 428 66.33 46.50 -9.79
N SER A 429 65.85 47.44 -10.60
CA SER A 429 66.28 47.73 -11.96
C SER A 429 67.73 48.23 -12.04
N VAL A 430 68.56 47.63 -12.91
CA VAL A 430 69.78 48.24 -13.43
C VAL A 430 69.69 48.32 -14.96
N ALA A 431 69.88 49.53 -15.48
CA ALA A 431 69.82 49.90 -16.89
C ALA A 431 71.05 49.45 -17.69
N GLN A 432 70.88 49.12 -18.98
CA GLN A 432 71.48 49.84 -20.13
C GLN A 432 71.39 49.10 -21.48
N ASN A 433 70.95 49.86 -22.48
CA ASN A 433 71.37 49.94 -23.89
C ASN A 433 71.04 48.84 -24.94
N ALA A 434 70.09 49.25 -25.78
CA ALA A 434 69.91 49.03 -27.23
C ALA A 434 71.05 48.42 -28.07
N VAL A 435 70.67 47.45 -28.93
CA VAL A 435 71.09 47.40 -30.35
C VAL A 435 69.94 46.86 -31.22
N MET A 436 69.81 47.52 -32.38
CA MET A 436 68.88 47.43 -33.49
C MET A 436 68.93 46.09 -34.28
N GLY A 437 67.78 45.65 -34.82
CA GLY A 437 67.73 44.62 -35.87
C GLY A 437 66.32 44.43 -36.48
N LYS A 438 66.04 45.15 -37.57
CA LYS A 438 64.83 45.04 -38.42
C LYS A 438 64.75 43.70 -39.16
N HIS A 439 63.54 43.21 -39.46
CA HIS A 439 63.11 42.92 -40.85
C HIS A 439 61.58 42.69 -41.00
N HIS A 440 61.04 43.29 -42.07
CA HIS A 440 59.67 43.25 -42.63
C HIS A 440 59.19 41.82 -42.98
N SER A 441 57.94 41.40 -42.72
CA SER A 441 56.68 41.56 -43.50
C SER A 441 56.73 41.09 -44.96
N GLU A 442 56.03 39.99 -45.27
CA GLU A 442 55.22 39.80 -46.48
C GLU A 442 54.21 38.64 -46.33
N ALA A 443 53.09 38.76 -47.04
CA ALA A 443 51.84 38.02 -46.88
C ALA A 443 51.65 36.89 -47.92
N SER A 444 50.75 35.94 -47.64
CA SER A 444 49.65 35.45 -48.52
C SER A 444 49.31 33.95 -48.32
N THR A 445 48.02 33.66 -48.04
CA THR A 445 47.16 32.51 -48.48
C THR A 445 47.60 31.05 -48.22
N ALA A 446 46.77 30.05 -47.88
CA ALA A 446 45.32 29.83 -47.85
C ALA A 446 44.97 28.53 -47.05
N GLU A 447 43.71 28.41 -46.59
CA GLU A 447 42.78 27.23 -46.50
C GLU A 447 43.27 25.85 -46.00
N ALA A 448 42.51 24.94 -45.38
CA ALA A 448 41.16 24.82 -44.80
C ALA A 448 41.08 23.42 -44.11
N SER A 449 40.10 23.22 -43.21
CA SER A 449 39.68 22.00 -42.46
C SER A 449 39.21 20.83 -43.38
N PRO A 450 38.69 19.63 -42.94
CA PRO A 450 37.99 19.30 -41.67
C PRO A 450 38.06 17.83 -41.11
N GLU A 451 37.20 17.59 -40.12
CA GLU A 451 36.83 16.41 -39.31
C GLU A 451 36.64 15.03 -40.00
N LEU A 452 36.72 13.95 -39.21
CA LEU A 452 36.10 12.64 -39.51
C LEU A 452 35.70 11.85 -38.25
N ASP A 453 34.44 11.38 -38.27
CA ASP A 453 33.65 10.61 -37.30
C ASP A 453 33.99 9.08 -37.34
N PRO A 454 33.83 8.28 -36.25
CA PRO A 454 34.28 6.89 -36.20
C PRO A 454 33.14 5.86 -36.28
N ARG A 455 33.23 4.90 -37.23
CA ARG A 455 32.51 3.61 -37.14
C ARG A 455 33.25 2.45 -37.82
N ALA A 456 33.12 1.30 -37.18
CA ALA A 456 33.23 -0.08 -37.66
C ALA A 456 34.63 -0.75 -37.72
N ILE A 457 34.91 -1.60 -36.72
CA ILE A 457 35.70 -2.82 -36.91
C ILE A 457 34.96 -3.99 -36.24
N LYS A 458 34.71 -5.03 -37.03
CA LYS A 458 34.20 -6.35 -36.65
C LYS A 458 35.25 -7.38 -37.10
N SER A 459 35.28 -8.51 -36.39
CA SER A 459 36.00 -9.79 -36.64
C SER A 459 37.51 -9.83 -36.41
N ARG A 460 37.93 -10.47 -35.32
CA ARG A 460 38.43 -11.85 -35.37
C ARG A 460 38.22 -12.56 -34.04
#